data_AF-B7HY26-F1
#
_entry.id   AF-B7HY26-F1
#
_cell.length_a   1.000
_cell.length_b   1.000
_cell.length_c   1.000
_cell.angle_alpha   90.00
_cell.angle_beta   90.00
_cell.angle_gamma   90.00
#
_symmetry.space_group_name_H-M   'P 1'
#
loop_
_entity.id
_entity.type
_entity.pdbx_description
1 polymer ?
#
loop_
_entity_poly.entity_id
_entity_poly.type
_entity_poly.pdbx_seq_one_letter_code
_entity_poly.pdbx_strand_id
1 'polypeptide(L)'
;MELLTPTITTKDNELEIKTEGIDENKVTFIYVANKKVLEQKLKNGESYKLNIKDIEHAHRTDYKPKVQLLQTKDNNDDGEIVTFKQVRYTVKN
;
A
#
# COMPACT_ATOMS: atom_id res chain seq x y z
N MET A 1 7.07 4.46 -4.71
CA MET A 1 5.68 4.54 -4.25
C MET A 1 5.58 5.76 -3.39
N GLU A 2 4.59 6.57 -3.66
CA GLU A 2 4.27 7.80 -2.98
C GLU A 2 2.88 7.66 -2.34
N LEU A 3 2.70 8.23 -1.15
CA LEU A 3 1.39 8.40 -0.53
C LEU A 3 0.85 9.77 -0.93
N LEU A 4 -0.23 9.80 -1.70
CA LEU A 4 -0.92 11.04 -2.04
C LEU A 4 -1.77 11.55 -0.86
N THR A 5 -2.14 10.65 0.05
CA THR A 5 -2.78 10.96 1.35
C THR A 5 -1.83 10.65 2.52
N PRO A 6 -0.78 11.45 2.76
CA PRO A 6 0.21 11.17 3.81
C PRO A 6 -0.31 11.36 5.23
N THR A 7 -1.44 12.03 5.40
CA THR A 7 -2.15 12.23 6.67
C THR A 7 -3.62 11.91 6.48
N ILE A 8 -4.18 11.10 7.37
CA ILE A 8 -5.61 10.81 7.46
C ILE A 8 -6.13 11.08 8.87
N THR A 9 -7.44 11.07 9.03
CA THR A 9 -8.14 11.07 10.30
C THR A 9 -8.61 9.67 10.69
N THR A 10 -9.00 9.47 11.95
CA THR A 10 -9.62 8.22 12.43
C THR A 10 -10.94 7.88 11.73
N LYS A 11 -11.53 8.80 10.96
CA LYS A 11 -12.79 8.62 10.24
C LYS A 11 -12.62 8.29 8.76
N ASP A 12 -11.42 8.54 8.20
CA ASP A 12 -11.15 8.33 6.79
C ASP A 12 -10.99 6.84 6.50
N ASN A 13 -11.64 6.36 5.44
CA ASN A 13 -11.67 4.94 5.09
C ASN A 13 -10.81 4.59 3.87
N GLU A 14 -10.13 5.59 3.30
CA GLU A 14 -9.33 5.43 2.09
C GLU A 14 -7.94 6.04 2.26
N LEU A 15 -6.95 5.40 1.64
CA LEU A 15 -5.65 6.00 1.32
C LEU A 15 -5.51 6.07 -0.19
N GLU A 16 -4.71 7.00 -0.69
CA GLU A 16 -4.35 7.06 -2.10
C GLU A 16 -2.84 6.95 -2.26
N ILE A 17 -2.43 6.07 -3.18
CA ILE A 17 -1.03 5.84 -3.51
C ILE A 17 -0.78 6.05 -4.99
N LYS A 18 0.46 6.38 -5.32
CA LYS A 18 0.98 6.36 -6.69
C LYS A 18 2.21 5.49 -6.76
N THR A 19 2.28 4.62 -7.77
CA THR A 19 3.44 3.73 -7.95
C THR A 19 4.41 4.29 -8.98
N GLU A 20 5.71 4.04 -8.77
CA GLU A 20 6.79 4.46 -9.66
C GLU A 20 7.94 3.46 -9.56
N GLY A 21 8.51 3.11 -10.71
CA GLY A 21 9.61 2.14 -10.85
C GLY A 21 9.23 0.69 -10.55
N ILE A 22 7.97 0.30 -10.75
CA ILE A 22 7.52 -1.11 -10.71
C ILE A 22 7.43 -1.71 -12.12
N ASP A 23 7.50 -3.04 -12.23
CA ASP A 23 7.23 -3.73 -13.49
C ASP A 23 5.72 -3.86 -13.69
N GLU A 24 5.15 -3.09 -14.62
CA GLU A 24 3.71 -3.03 -14.86
C GLU A 24 3.13 -4.34 -15.40
N ASN A 25 3.97 -5.24 -15.93
CA ASN A 25 3.53 -6.53 -16.41
C ASN A 25 3.32 -7.55 -15.28
N LYS A 26 3.80 -7.24 -14.07
CA LYS A 26 3.75 -8.11 -12.89
C LYS A 26 2.67 -7.68 -11.91
N VAL A 27 2.13 -8.68 -11.20
CA VAL A 27 1.20 -8.43 -10.10
C VAL A 27 1.92 -7.71 -8.97
N THR A 28 1.27 -6.68 -8.44
CA THR A 28 1.73 -5.93 -7.28
C THR A 28 0.78 -6.18 -6.13
N PHE A 29 1.36 -6.45 -4.96
CA PHE A 29 0.62 -6.63 -3.73
C PHE A 29 0.83 -5.39 -2.84
N ILE A 30 -0.27 -4.81 -2.39
CA ILE A 30 -0.25 -3.70 -1.45
C ILE A 30 -0.79 -4.18 -0.11
N TYR A 31 -0.04 -3.89 0.95
CA TYR A 31 -0.42 -4.15 2.32
C TYR A 31 -0.52 -2.84 3.09
N VAL A 32 -1.57 -2.71 3.89
CA VAL A 32 -1.72 -1.61 4.86
C VAL A 32 -1.78 -2.22 6.25
N ALA A 33 -0.93 -1.75 7.15
CA ALA A 33 -0.83 -2.26 8.52
C ALA A 33 -0.72 -3.80 8.60
N ASN A 34 0.10 -4.39 7.72
CA ASN A 34 0.31 -5.84 7.53
C ASN A 34 -0.88 -6.63 6.96
N LYS A 35 -1.97 -6.00 6.53
CA LYS A 35 -3.10 -6.66 5.86
C LYS A 35 -3.08 -6.36 4.36
N LYS A 36 -3.22 -7.39 3.52
CA LYS A 36 -3.30 -7.24 2.06
C LYS A 36 -4.60 -6.50 1.71
N VAL A 37 -4.50 -5.44 0.92
CA VAL A 37 -5.65 -4.60 0.52
C VAL A 37 -5.88 -4.56 -0.98
N LEU A 38 -4.85 -4.85 -1.77
CA LEU A 38 -4.91 -4.79 -3.22
C LEU A 38 -3.89 -5.76 -3.81
N GLU A 39 -4.32 -6.45 -4.88
CA GLU A 39 -3.56 -7.43 -5.63
C GLU A 39 -3.97 -7.35 -7.10
N GLN A 40 -3.14 -6.72 -7.92
CA GLN A 40 -3.36 -6.59 -9.36
C GLN A 40 -2.11 -6.04 -10.04
N LYS A 41 -2.10 -6.02 -11.37
CA LYS A 41 -1.09 -5.27 -12.13
C LYS A 41 -1.38 -3.77 -12.01
N LEU A 42 -0.37 -3.00 -11.65
CA LEU A 42 -0.46 -1.55 -11.48
C LEU A 42 0.39 -0.85 -12.53
N LYS A 43 -0.01 0.36 -12.89
CA LYS A 43 0.75 1.24 -13.79
C LYS A 43 1.52 2.26 -12.97
N ASN A 44 2.74 2.55 -13.42
CA ASN A 44 3.48 3.68 -12.89
C ASN A 44 2.77 4.97 -13.30
N GLY A 45 2.80 5.98 -12.42
CA GLY A 45 2.16 7.27 -12.73
C GLY A 45 0.67 7.35 -12.36
N GLU A 46 -0.03 6.21 -12.29
CA GLU A 46 -1.46 6.15 -11.96
C GLU A 46 -1.69 6.12 -10.44
N SER A 47 -2.79 6.74 -10.00
CA SER A 47 -3.20 6.74 -8.59
C SER A 47 -4.20 5.64 -8.29
N TYR A 48 -4.07 5.03 -7.13
CA TYR A 48 -4.91 3.93 -6.67
C TYR A 48 -5.41 4.19 -5.27
N LYS A 49 -6.72 4.03 -5.08
CA LYS A 49 -7.37 4.10 -3.77
C LYS A 49 -7.30 2.75 -3.07
N LEU A 50 -6.97 2.79 -1.79
CA LEU A 50 -6.86 1.63 -0.90
C LEU A 50 -7.93 1.76 0.19
N ASN A 51 -8.83 0.79 0.30
CA ASN A 51 -9.81 0.75 1.38
C ASN A 51 -9.12 0.27 2.68
N ILE A 52 -9.24 1.06 3.74
CA ILE A 52 -8.65 0.78 5.06
C ILE A 52 -9.68 0.63 6.19
N LYS A 53 -10.98 0.71 5.88
CA LYS A 53 -12.08 0.76 6.87
C LYS A 53 -12.00 -0.33 7.93
N ASP A 54 -11.77 -1.57 7.51
CA ASP A 54 -11.82 -2.76 8.38
C ASP A 54 -10.42 -3.35 8.63
N ILE A 55 -9.44 -2.46 8.76
CA ILE A 55 -8.04 -2.80 9.06
C ILE A 55 -7.73 -2.28 10.46
N GLU A 56 -7.74 -3.18 11.44
CA GLU A 56 -7.59 -2.91 12.88
C GLU A 56 -6.48 -1.90 13.22
N HIS A 57 -5.35 -1.98 12.52
CA HIS A 57 -4.16 -1.19 12.82
C HIS A 57 -3.95 -0.02 11.86
N ALA A 58 -4.87 0.24 10.93
CA ALA A 58 -4.74 1.31 9.94
C ALA A 58 -5.08 2.71 10.48
N HIS A 59 -5.82 2.81 11.59
CA HIS A 59 -6.24 4.09 12.20
C HIS A 59 -5.57 4.37 13.54
N ARG A 60 -4.51 3.65 13.87
CA ARG A 60 -3.78 3.87 15.11
C ARG A 60 -3.07 5.23 15.09
N THR A 61 -3.29 6.00 16.14
CA THR A 61 -2.76 7.37 16.32
C THR A 61 -1.50 7.40 17.18
N ASP A 62 -1.23 6.31 17.91
CA ASP A 62 -0.07 6.13 18.78
C ASP A 62 1.19 5.67 18.04
N TYR A 63 1.08 5.31 16.76
CA TYR A 63 2.21 5.08 15.87
C TYR A 63 1.83 5.39 14.42
N LYS A 64 2.82 5.50 13.53
CA LYS A 64 2.59 5.70 12.09
C LYS A 64 2.40 4.36 11.38
N PRO A 65 1.19 4.01 10.91
CA PRO A 65 0.97 2.78 10.17
C PRO A 65 1.75 2.81 8.85
N LYS A 66 1.97 1.63 8.28
CA LYS A 66 2.78 1.45 7.06
C LYS A 66 1.94 0.95 5.90
N VAL A 67 2.29 1.44 4.71
CA VAL A 67 1.88 0.86 3.43
C VAL A 67 3.10 0.21 2.80
N GLN A 68 2.96 -1.04 2.40
CA GLN A 68 4.01 -1.84 1.79
C GLN A 68 3.59 -2.23 0.38
N LEU A 69 4.53 -2.13 -0.55
CA LEU A 69 4.41 -2.60 -1.93
C LEU A 69 5.39 -3.74 -2.14
N LEU A 70 4.88 -4.85 -2.63
CA LEU A 70 5.65 -6.05 -2.95
C LEU A 70 5.40 -6.45 -4.40
N GLN A 71 6.46 -6.81 -5.13
CA GLN A 71 6.39 -7.60 -6.36
C GLN A 71 7.34 -8.79 -6.25
N THR A 72 6.85 -9.96 -6.62
CA THR A 72 7.63 -11.20 -6.73
C THR A 72 8.31 -11.30 -8.09
N LYS A 73 9.41 -12.06 -8.15
CA LYS A 73 10.18 -12.31 -9.39
C LYS A 73 9.33 -13.04 -10.41
N ASP A 74 8.59 -14.03 -9.94
CA ASP A 74 7.73 -14.91 -10.71
C ASP A 74 6.25 -14.63 -10.39
N ASN A 75 5.34 -15.03 -11.27
CA ASN A 75 3.89 -14.85 -11.10
C ASN A 75 3.28 -15.73 -9.98
N ASN A 76 4.08 -16.48 -9.23
CA ASN A 76 3.64 -17.33 -8.13
C ASN A 76 3.95 -16.67 -6.77
N ASP A 77 3.02 -16.79 -5.82
CA ASP A 77 3.07 -16.15 -4.50
C ASP A 77 4.28 -16.54 -3.61
N ASP A 78 4.97 -17.65 -3.92
CA ASP A 78 6.15 -18.15 -3.19
C ASP A 78 7.49 -17.75 -3.85
N GLY A 79 7.47 -16.87 -4.85
CA GLY A 79 8.67 -16.41 -5.56
C GLY A 79 9.54 -15.45 -4.74
N GLU A 80 10.83 -15.35 -5.12
CA GLU A 80 11.76 -14.36 -4.58
C GLU A 80 11.21 -12.93 -4.72
N ILE A 81 11.17 -12.13 -3.64
CA ILE A 81 10.71 -10.73 -3.71
C ILE A 81 11.76 -9.90 -4.45
N VAL A 82 11.37 -9.25 -5.55
CA VAL A 82 12.28 -8.40 -6.36
C VAL A 82 12.15 -6.92 -6.07
N THR A 83 10.93 -6.45 -5.78
CA THR A 83 10.68 -5.04 -5.49
C THR A 83 9.97 -4.92 -4.15
N PHE A 84 10.61 -4.23 -3.21
CA PHE A 84 10.04 -3.89 -1.92
C PHE A 84 10.13 -2.38 -1.70
N LYS A 85 8.98 -1.73 -1.52
CA LYS A 85 8.91 -0.32 -1.08
C LYS A 85 7.98 -0.20 0.11
N GLN A 86 8.33 0.64 1.08
CA GLN A 86 7.50 0.91 2.24
C GLN A 86 7.46 2.40 2.52
N VAL A 87 6.28 2.90 2.86
CA VAL A 87 6.04 4.27 3.31
C VAL A 87 5.13 4.24 4.53
N ARG A 88 5.12 5.32 5.31
CA ARG A 88 4.28 5.45 6.51
C ARG A 88 3.43 6.70 6.39
N TYR A 89 2.20 6.64 6.91
CA TYR A 89 1.29 7.78 7.01
C TYR A 89 1.01 8.14 8.47
N THR A 90 0.47 9.33 8.67
CA THR A 90 0.08 9.82 10.00
C THR A 90 -1.44 9.73 10.15
N VAL A 91 -1.91 9.26 11.30
CA VAL A 91 -3.33 9.30 11.67
C VAL A 91 -3.54 10.37 12.72
N LYS A 92 -4.52 11.25 12.50
CA LYS A 92 -4.96 12.26 13.46
C LYS A 92 -6.37 11.92 13.97
N ASN A 93 -6.71 12.41 15.15
CA ASN A 93 -8.08 12.34 15.66
C ASN A 93 -9.01 13.27 14.88
#